data_AF-A0A392N7P3-F1
#
_entry.id   AF-A0A392N7P3-F1
#
_cell.length_a   1.000
_cell.length_b   1.000
_cell.length_c   1.000
_cell.angle_alpha   90.00
_cell.angle_beta   90.00
_cell.angle_gamma   90.00
#
_symmetry.space_group_name_H-M   'P 1'
#
loop_
_entity.id
_entity.type
_entity.pdbx_description
1 polymer ?
#
loop_
_entity_poly.entity_id
_entity_poly.type
_entity_poly.pdbx_seq_one_letter_code
_entity_poly.pdbx_strand_id
1 'polypeptide(L)'
;MRKNHGIMGILGWGLILPIGAIVARYFKHKEPLWFYLHSIIQFVGFAFGLVTVLLGLQLYSKMHVHIPAHRGIGIFVLVLSILQVLAFFLRPNRDSKFRKMWNLYHGWFGRMALFFASLNIVLGMQAAGAGNDWKISYGFVVGIIIVAVIVLEILAYLKRLEKRSLPPNFPMDPLGEETFPSNHLPK
;
A
#
# COMPACT_ATOMS: atom_id res chain seq x y z
N MET A 1 18.81 18.87 -4.37
CA MET A 1 17.35 19.14 -4.39
C MET A 1 16.57 18.24 -5.34
N ARG A 2 16.79 18.28 -6.68
CA ARG A 2 16.08 17.41 -7.66
C ARG A 2 16.22 15.91 -7.36
N LYS A 3 17.46 15.44 -7.16
CA LYS A 3 17.77 14.05 -6.81
C LYS A 3 17.04 13.61 -5.53
N ASN A 4 17.12 14.41 -4.47
CA ASN A 4 16.47 14.09 -3.18
C ASN A 4 14.94 14.03 -3.32
N HIS A 5 14.33 14.96 -4.06
CA HIS A 5 12.90 14.93 -4.37
C HIS A 5 12.52 13.62 -5.08
N GLY A 6 13.27 13.23 -6.12
CA GLY A 6 13.06 11.97 -6.84
C GLY A 6 13.21 10.73 -5.95
N ILE A 7 14.28 10.65 -5.14
CA ILE A 7 14.52 9.52 -4.22
C ILE A 7 13.39 9.39 -3.20
N MET A 8 13.04 10.50 -2.53
CA MET A 8 11.98 10.49 -1.52
C MET A 8 10.63 10.11 -2.16
N GLY A 9 10.38 10.58 -3.39
CA GLY A 9 9.17 10.26 -4.14
C GLY A 9 9.06 8.77 -4.46
N ILE A 10 10.14 8.16 -4.95
CA ILE A 10 10.18 6.72 -5.25
C ILE A 10 10.04 5.89 -3.95
N LEU A 11 10.75 6.25 -2.88
CA LEU A 11 10.68 5.52 -1.62
C LEU A 11 9.29 5.60 -0.99
N GLY A 12 8.74 6.81 -0.81
CA GLY A 12 7.44 7.00 -0.19
C GLY A 12 6.31 6.48 -1.08
N TRP A 13 6.13 7.10 -2.24
CA TRP A 13 4.98 6.86 -3.13
C TRP A 13 5.13 5.62 -4.01
N GLY A 14 6.36 5.31 -4.43
CA GLY A 14 6.63 4.20 -5.36
C GLY A 14 6.87 2.85 -4.69
N LEU A 15 7.20 2.81 -3.40
CA LEU A 15 7.59 1.57 -2.70
C LEU A 15 6.84 1.35 -1.39
N ILE A 16 7.02 2.23 -0.39
CA ILE A 16 6.52 2.00 0.98
C ILE A 16 4.98 1.97 1.00
N LEU A 17 4.31 2.96 0.40
CA LEU A 17 2.84 3.02 0.38
C LEU A 17 2.21 1.82 -0.38
N PRO A 18 2.72 1.41 -1.55
CA PRO A 18 2.29 0.15 -2.18
C PRO A 18 2.43 -1.09 -1.30
N ILE A 19 3.53 -1.23 -0.55
CA ILE A 19 3.72 -2.35 0.40
C ILE A 19 2.62 -2.32 1.47
N GLY A 20 2.33 -1.15 2.04
CA GLY A 20 1.25 -0.99 3.01
C GLY A 20 -0.11 -1.43 2.46
N ALA A 21 -0.40 -1.10 1.20
CA ALA A 21 -1.63 -1.53 0.54
C ALA A 21 -1.69 -3.05 0.27
N ILE A 22 -0.56 -3.68 -0.09
CA ILE A 22 -0.43 -5.14 -0.24
C ILE A 22 -0.74 -5.82 1.10
N VAL A 23 -0.17 -5.34 2.20
CA VAL A 23 -0.44 -5.85 3.55
C VAL A 23 -1.93 -5.82 3.86
N ALA A 24 -2.58 -4.66 3.67
CA ALA A 24 -4.02 -4.52 3.94
C ALA A 24 -4.91 -5.37 3.02
N ARG A 25 -4.47 -5.72 1.81
CA ARG A 25 -5.26 -6.53 0.88
C ARG A 25 -5.19 -8.01 1.19
N TYR A 26 -3.99 -8.54 1.41
CA TYR A 26 -3.76 -9.99 1.44
C TYR A 26 -3.64 -10.58 2.84
N PHE A 27 -3.28 -9.77 3.84
CA PHE A 27 -2.98 -10.27 5.19
C PHE A 27 -4.10 -10.05 6.21
N LYS A 28 -5.32 -9.69 5.77
CA LYS A 28 -6.48 -9.45 6.66
C LYS A 28 -6.82 -10.60 7.62
N HIS A 29 -6.41 -11.82 7.29
CA HIS A 29 -6.60 -13.01 8.12
C HIS A 29 -5.68 -13.07 9.35
N LYS A 30 -4.64 -12.22 9.42
CA LYS A 30 -3.71 -12.09 10.56
C LYS A 30 -4.15 -10.93 11.46
N GLU A 31 -5.35 -10.99 12.00
CA GLU A 31 -5.85 -9.93 12.88
C GLU A 31 -5.28 -10.05 14.31
N PRO A 32 -4.89 -8.95 14.99
CA PRO A 32 -4.90 -7.53 14.57
C PRO A 32 -3.65 -7.07 13.82
N LEU A 33 -2.65 -7.93 13.67
CA LEU A 33 -1.33 -7.62 13.11
C LEU A 33 -1.38 -6.88 11.76
N TRP A 34 -2.22 -7.32 10.82
CA TRP A 34 -2.32 -6.70 9.49
C TRP A 34 -2.67 -5.21 9.56
N PHE A 35 -3.51 -4.84 10.53
CA PHE A 35 -3.98 -3.47 10.69
C PHE A 35 -2.86 -2.58 11.20
N TYR A 36 -2.11 -3.03 12.22
CA TYR A 36 -0.94 -2.30 12.73
C TYR A 36 0.15 -2.16 11.67
N LEU A 37 0.49 -3.25 10.99
CA LEU A 37 1.49 -3.20 9.91
C LEU A 37 1.07 -2.25 8.79
N HIS A 38 -0.18 -2.35 8.33
CA HIS A 38 -0.71 -1.41 7.34
C HIS A 38 -0.59 0.03 7.81
N SER A 39 -1.10 0.35 9.00
CA SER A 39 -1.09 1.72 9.53
C SER A 39 0.31 2.28 9.67
N ILE A 40 1.24 1.54 10.28
CA ILE A 40 2.63 1.99 10.48
C ILE A 40 3.31 2.23 9.13
N ILE A 41 3.20 1.29 8.20
CA ILE A 41 3.80 1.42 6.87
C ILE A 41 3.21 2.63 6.12
N GLN A 42 1.89 2.85 6.22
CA GLN A 42 1.25 4.00 5.58
C GLN A 42 1.68 5.33 6.19
N PHE A 43 1.80 5.44 7.52
CA PHE A 43 2.28 6.66 8.16
C PHE A 43 3.74 6.96 7.82
N VAL A 44 4.60 5.93 7.81
CA VAL A 44 6.00 6.08 7.37
C VAL A 44 6.06 6.52 5.91
N GLY A 45 5.33 5.84 5.01
CA GLY A 45 5.30 6.18 3.59
C GLY A 45 4.75 7.59 3.35
N PHE A 46 3.73 8.01 4.11
CA PHE A 46 3.16 9.36 4.04
C PHE A 46 4.17 10.42 4.50
N ALA A 47 4.97 10.15 5.54
CA ALA A 47 6.03 11.07 5.98
C ALA A 47 7.08 11.30 4.87
N PHE A 48 7.56 10.24 4.22
CA PHE A 48 8.44 10.35 3.04
C PHE A 48 7.75 11.09 1.89
N GLY A 49 6.47 10.82 1.67
CA GLY A 49 5.65 11.50 0.67
C GLY A 49 5.50 13.00 0.93
N LEU A 50 5.35 13.41 2.19
CA LEU A 50 5.26 14.81 2.59
C LEU A 50 6.61 15.52 2.38
N VAL A 51 7.72 14.89 2.78
CA VAL A 51 9.07 15.41 2.49
C VAL A 51 9.27 15.60 0.99
N THR A 52 8.79 14.66 0.17
CA THR A 52 8.82 14.79 -1.30
C THR A 52 8.10 16.05 -1.78
N VAL A 53 6.88 16.29 -1.29
CA VAL A 53 6.09 17.49 -1.64
C VAL A 53 6.82 18.76 -1.21
N LEU A 54 7.35 18.80 0.02
CA LEU A 54 8.08 19.98 0.52
C LEU A 54 9.32 20.29 -0.34
N LEU A 55 10.09 19.26 -0.71
CA LEU A 55 11.20 19.42 -1.64
C LEU A 55 10.73 19.91 -3.01
N GLY A 56 9.59 19.42 -3.50
CA GLY A 56 8.98 19.85 -4.77
C GLY A 56 8.55 21.33 -4.75
N LEU A 57 7.95 21.78 -3.65
CA LEU A 57 7.61 23.20 -3.45
C LEU A 57 8.86 24.09 -3.40
N GLN A 58 9.92 23.63 -2.73
CA GLN A 58 11.19 24.37 -2.70
C GLN A 58 11.87 24.42 -4.09
N LEU A 59 11.74 23.36 -4.88
CA LEU A 59 12.20 23.31 -6.27
C LEU A 59 11.44 24.31 -7.15
N TYR A 60 10.13 24.40 -6.97
CA TYR A 60 9.32 25.39 -7.66
C TYR A 60 9.72 26.82 -7.29
N SER A 61 9.85 27.11 -5.99
CA SER A 61 10.12 28.48 -5.53
C SER A 61 11.54 28.96 -5.81
N LYS A 62 12.55 28.10 -5.71
CA LYS A 62 13.96 28.50 -5.84
C LYS A 62 14.55 28.30 -7.23
N MET A 63 14.02 27.35 -8.00
CA MET A 63 14.61 26.96 -9.29
C MET A 63 13.67 27.19 -10.47
N HIS A 64 12.49 27.80 -10.23
CA HIS A 64 11.45 28.08 -11.23
C HIS A 64 11.10 26.88 -12.12
N VAL A 65 11.18 25.67 -11.58
CA VAL A 65 10.85 24.44 -12.31
C VAL A 65 9.34 24.37 -12.47
N HIS A 66 8.85 24.64 -13.68
CA HIS A 66 7.43 24.72 -13.98
C HIS A 66 6.96 23.53 -14.83
N ILE A 67 6.36 22.53 -14.16
CA ILE A 67 5.78 21.35 -14.81
C ILE A 67 4.33 21.22 -14.33
N PRO A 68 3.36 21.88 -15.02
CA PRO A 68 1.98 22.00 -14.55
C PRO A 68 1.32 20.66 -14.25
N ALA A 69 1.46 19.69 -15.16
CA ALA A 69 0.84 18.38 -15.03
C ALA A 69 1.38 17.62 -13.80
N HIS A 70 2.71 17.56 -13.64
CA HIS A 70 3.34 16.90 -12.48
C HIS A 70 2.94 17.55 -11.15
N ARG A 71 2.87 18.90 -11.12
CA ARG A 71 2.42 19.62 -9.93
C ARG A 71 0.96 19.36 -9.62
N GLY A 72 0.08 19.45 -10.61
CA GLY A 72 -1.36 19.22 -10.46
C GLY A 72 -1.67 17.81 -9.96
N ILE A 73 -1.06 16.79 -10.59
CA ILE A 73 -1.20 15.39 -10.17
C ILE A 73 -0.59 15.18 -8.78
N GLY A 74 0.57 15.79 -8.48
CA GLY A 74 1.19 15.71 -7.15
C GLY A 74 0.30 16.26 -6.03
N ILE A 75 -0.35 17.41 -6.26
CA ILE A 75 -1.32 17.98 -5.32
C ILE A 75 -2.54 17.07 -5.19
N PHE A 76 -3.05 16.55 -6.30
CA PHE A 76 -4.17 15.61 -6.29
C PHE A 76 -3.87 14.34 -5.46
N VAL A 77 -2.70 13.74 -5.63
CA VAL A 77 -2.22 12.60 -4.84
C VAL A 77 -2.11 12.95 -3.35
N LEU A 78 -1.59 14.13 -3.02
CA LEU A 78 -1.51 14.59 -1.63
C LEU A 78 -2.90 14.70 -0.99
N VAL A 79 -3.86 15.29 -1.70
CA VAL A 79 -5.26 15.39 -1.23
C VAL A 79 -5.86 14.01 -1.00
N LEU A 80 -5.72 13.09 -1.96
CA LEU A 80 -6.21 11.71 -1.80
C LEU A 80 -5.60 11.00 -0.59
N SER A 81 -4.35 11.33 -0.27
CA SER A 81 -3.61 10.69 0.83
C SER A 81 -3.96 11.27 2.19
N ILE A 82 -4.19 12.59 2.28
CA ILE A 82 -4.79 13.21 3.46
C ILE A 82 -6.16 12.59 3.72
N LEU A 83 -6.97 12.40 2.68
CA LEU A 83 -8.25 11.69 2.76
C LEU A 83 -8.10 10.25 3.29
N GLN A 84 -7.01 9.54 2.95
CA GLN A 84 -6.71 8.22 3.52
C GLN A 84 -6.32 8.29 5.00
N VAL A 85 -5.53 9.29 5.40
CA VAL A 85 -5.17 9.51 6.81
C VAL A 85 -6.41 9.84 7.64
N LEU A 86 -7.30 10.70 7.14
CA LEU A 86 -8.58 10.98 7.77
C LEU A 86 -9.47 9.73 7.86
N ALA A 87 -9.44 8.87 6.83
CA ALA A 87 -10.17 7.60 6.84
C ALA A 87 -9.75 6.71 8.02
N PHE A 88 -8.47 6.71 8.39
CA PHE A 88 -7.97 5.97 9.55
C PHE A 88 -8.64 6.42 10.86
N PHE A 89 -8.71 7.73 11.11
CA PHE A 89 -9.34 8.29 12.32
C PHE A 89 -10.86 8.16 12.31
N LEU A 90 -11.48 8.22 11.14
CA LEU A 90 -12.93 8.08 10.96
C LEU A 90 -13.38 6.62 10.77
N ARG A 91 -12.53 5.64 11.07
CA ARG A 91 -12.82 4.22 10.87
C ARG A 91 -14.00 3.77 11.75
N PRO A 92 -15.15 3.37 11.17
CA PRO A 92 -16.30 2.93 11.95
C PRO A 92 -16.09 1.59 12.64
N ASN A 93 -16.85 1.35 13.71
CA ASN A 93 -16.97 0.04 14.35
C ASN A 93 -17.43 -1.03 13.35
N ARG A 94 -17.07 -2.29 13.62
CA ARG A 94 -17.32 -3.42 12.71
C ARG A 94 -18.79 -3.60 12.37
N ASP A 95 -19.66 -3.40 13.36
CA ASP A 95 -21.10 -3.62 13.23
C ASP A 95 -21.84 -2.39 12.68
N SER A 96 -21.12 -1.32 12.36
CA SER A 96 -21.70 -0.10 11.80
C SER A 96 -22.15 -0.30 10.35
N LYS A 97 -23.37 0.15 10.02
CA LYS A 97 -23.85 0.24 8.63
C LYS A 97 -22.91 1.06 7.70
N PHE A 98 -22.16 2.01 8.27
CA PHE A 98 -21.22 2.84 7.53
C PHE A 98 -19.90 2.12 7.20
N ARG A 99 -19.61 0.98 7.84
CA ARG A 99 -18.37 0.21 7.65
C ARG A 99 -18.17 -0.23 6.20
N LYS A 100 -19.26 -0.62 5.50
CA LYS A 100 -19.22 -1.02 4.09
C LYS A 100 -18.87 0.15 3.18
N MET A 101 -19.50 1.30 3.38
CA MET A 101 -19.21 2.53 2.64
C MET A 101 -17.77 2.98 2.87
N TRP A 102 -17.31 2.98 4.12
CA TRP A 102 -15.92 3.28 4.47
C TRP A 102 -14.93 2.34 3.76
N ASN A 103 -15.21 1.03 3.70
CA ASN A 103 -14.34 0.07 3.02
C ASN A 103 -14.23 0.34 1.51
N LEU A 104 -15.35 0.70 0.87
CA LEU A 104 -15.37 1.05 -0.55
C LEU A 104 -14.58 2.33 -0.81
N TYR A 105 -14.89 3.38 -0.05
CA TYR A 105 -14.20 4.68 -0.11
C TYR A 105 -12.69 4.53 0.09
N HIS A 106 -12.27 3.98 1.24
CA HIS A 106 -10.87 3.84 1.61
C HIS A 106 -10.12 2.96 0.59
N GLY A 107 -10.75 1.86 0.16
CA GLY A 107 -10.17 0.96 -0.82
C GLY A 107 -9.96 1.60 -2.19
N TRP A 108 -10.99 2.26 -2.75
CA TRP A 108 -10.91 2.83 -4.09
C TRP A 108 -10.04 4.07 -4.15
N PHE A 109 -10.20 5.01 -3.21
CA PHE A 109 -9.41 6.23 -3.19
C PHE A 109 -7.94 5.94 -2.86
N GLY A 110 -7.65 4.94 -2.02
CA GLY A 110 -6.27 4.46 -1.80
C GLY A 110 -5.63 3.92 -3.08
N ARG A 111 -6.36 3.13 -3.89
CA ARG A 111 -5.85 2.66 -5.19
C ARG A 111 -5.63 3.79 -6.19
N MET A 112 -6.54 4.76 -6.24
CA MET A 112 -6.38 5.95 -7.08
C MET A 112 -5.11 6.72 -6.68
N ALA A 113 -4.88 6.92 -5.37
CA ALA A 113 -3.68 7.61 -4.89
C ALA A 113 -2.40 6.91 -5.39
N LEU A 114 -2.30 5.59 -5.25
CA LEU A 114 -1.14 4.82 -5.70
C LEU A 114 -0.95 4.87 -7.23
N PHE A 115 -2.04 4.77 -7.99
CA PHE A 115 -2.00 4.86 -9.45
C PHE A 115 -1.48 6.22 -9.92
N PHE A 116 -2.10 7.30 -9.46
CA PHE A 116 -1.68 8.66 -9.84
C PHE A 116 -0.29 9.01 -9.30
N ALA A 117 0.10 8.50 -8.13
CA ALA A 117 1.46 8.70 -7.63
C ALA A 117 2.49 8.00 -8.53
N SER A 118 2.18 6.79 -9.00
CA SER A 118 3.03 6.07 -9.94
C SER A 118 3.20 6.80 -11.27
N LEU A 119 2.09 7.32 -11.83
CA LEU A 119 2.13 8.18 -13.02
C LEU A 119 2.94 9.45 -12.76
N ASN A 120 2.76 10.07 -11.60
CA ASN A 120 3.44 11.31 -11.27
C ASN A 120 4.96 11.15 -11.16
N ILE A 121 5.44 10.01 -10.66
CA ILE A 121 6.85 9.65 -10.62
C ILE A 121 7.41 9.56 -12.05
N VAL A 122 6.71 8.88 -12.97
CA VAL A 122 7.14 8.77 -14.37
C VAL A 122 7.20 10.15 -15.04
N LEU A 123 6.17 10.98 -14.86
CA LEU A 123 6.15 12.35 -15.39
C LEU A 123 7.28 13.20 -14.80
N GLY A 124 7.56 13.07 -13.50
CA GLY A 124 8.66 13.76 -12.83
C GLY A 124 10.02 13.35 -13.40
N MET A 125 10.24 12.05 -13.63
CA MET A 125 11.47 11.55 -14.26
C MET A 125 11.62 12.05 -15.70
N GLN A 126 10.56 12.02 -16.50
CA GLN A 126 10.58 12.49 -17.88
C GLN A 126 10.91 13.99 -17.93
N ALA A 127 10.23 14.80 -17.12
CA ALA A 127 10.44 16.24 -17.09
C ALA A 127 11.80 16.64 -16.51
N ALA A 128 12.38 15.81 -15.64
CA ALA A 128 13.74 15.99 -15.14
C ALA A 128 14.83 15.56 -16.13
N GLY A 129 14.48 14.99 -17.29
CA GLY A 129 15.44 14.42 -18.23
C GLY A 129 16.23 13.25 -17.62
N ALA A 130 15.60 12.45 -16.76
CA ALA A 130 16.28 11.39 -16.02
C ALA A 130 16.89 10.34 -16.97
N GLY A 131 18.14 9.96 -16.67
CA GLY A 131 18.86 8.93 -17.42
C GLY A 131 18.21 7.54 -17.32
N ASN A 132 18.66 6.61 -18.15
CA ASN A 132 18.09 5.26 -18.24
C ASN A 132 18.14 4.51 -16.90
N ASP A 133 19.19 4.71 -16.10
CA ASP A 133 19.34 4.06 -14.79
C ASP A 133 18.15 4.33 -13.85
N TRP A 134 17.62 5.56 -13.85
CA TRP A 134 16.45 5.92 -13.04
C TRP A 134 15.18 5.22 -13.53
N LYS A 135 14.99 5.19 -14.86
CA LYS A 135 13.83 4.55 -15.49
C LYS A 135 13.85 3.03 -15.26
N ILE A 136 15.02 2.40 -15.42
CA ILE A 136 15.23 0.97 -15.18
C ILE A 136 15.01 0.65 -13.71
N SER A 137 15.61 1.43 -12.79
CA SER A 137 15.47 1.21 -11.35
C SER A 137 14.01 1.31 -10.91
N TYR A 138 13.30 2.35 -11.33
CA TYR A 138 11.89 2.50 -11.00
C TYR A 138 11.02 1.42 -11.67
N GLY A 139 11.31 1.08 -12.93
CA GLY A 139 10.66 -0.02 -13.64
C GLY A 139 10.82 -1.36 -12.91
N PHE A 140 11.99 -1.63 -12.34
CA PHE A 140 12.24 -2.81 -11.53
C PHE A 140 11.41 -2.83 -10.24
N VAL A 141 11.33 -1.68 -9.53
CA VAL A 141 10.48 -1.54 -8.34
C VAL A 141 9.02 -1.83 -8.66
N VAL A 142 8.48 -1.20 -9.73
CA VAL A 142 7.10 -1.42 -10.17
C VAL A 142 6.89 -2.86 -10.61
N GLY A 143 7.86 -3.44 -11.33
CA GLY A 143 7.83 -4.84 -11.78
C GLY A 143 7.71 -5.82 -10.61
N ILE A 144 8.53 -5.67 -9.57
CA ILE A 144 8.45 -6.50 -8.36
C ILE A 144 7.07 -6.36 -7.70
N ILE A 145 6.57 -5.13 -7.56
CA ILE A 145 5.25 -4.89 -6.95
C ILE A 145 4.14 -5.58 -7.74
N ILE A 146 4.16 -5.46 -9.07
CA ILE A 146 3.16 -6.10 -9.94
C ILE A 146 3.25 -7.63 -9.84
N VAL A 147 4.44 -8.21 -9.94
CA VAL A 147 4.64 -9.66 -9.80
C VAL A 147 4.15 -10.15 -8.45
N ALA A 148 4.51 -9.47 -7.36
CA ALA A 148 4.05 -9.80 -6.02
C ALA A 148 2.52 -9.76 -5.91
N VAL A 149 1.87 -8.73 -6.47
CA VAL A 149 0.41 -8.62 -6.49
C VAL A 149 -0.24 -9.74 -7.30
N ILE A 150 0.31 -10.11 -8.46
CA ILE A 150 -0.19 -11.21 -9.29
C ILE A 150 -0.12 -12.53 -8.52
N VAL A 151 1.05 -12.85 -7.96
CA VAL A 151 1.26 -14.09 -7.18
C VAL A 151 0.29 -14.13 -6.00
N LEU A 152 0.19 -13.05 -5.22
CA LEU A 152 -0.71 -12.99 -4.08
C LEU A 152 -2.18 -13.06 -4.47
N GLU A 153 -2.57 -12.52 -5.63
CA GLU A 153 -3.94 -12.62 -6.12
C GLU A 153 -4.30 -14.05 -6.55
N ILE A 154 -3.38 -14.75 -7.23
CA ILE A 154 -3.55 -16.16 -7.59
C ILE A 154 -3.72 -16.99 -6.32
N LEU A 155 -2.83 -16.84 -5.33
CA LEU A 155 -2.93 -17.56 -4.06
C LEU A 155 -4.23 -17.25 -3.32
N ALA A 156 -4.63 -15.98 -3.27
CA ALA A 156 -5.89 -15.57 -2.65
C ALA A 156 -7.11 -16.13 -3.40
N TYR A 157 -7.05 -16.23 -4.72
CA TYR A 157 -8.10 -16.82 -5.55
C TYR A 157 -8.22 -18.33 -5.31
N LEU A 158 -7.11 -19.07 -5.35
CA LEU A 158 -7.08 -20.51 -5.08
C LEU A 158 -7.63 -20.83 -3.69
N LYS A 159 -7.21 -20.07 -2.66
CA LYS A 159 -7.75 -20.21 -1.29
C LYS A 159 -9.26 -19.93 -1.21
N ARG A 160 -9.79 -19.01 -2.02
CA ARG A 160 -11.24 -18.74 -2.09
C ARG A 160 -11.99 -19.87 -2.80
N LEU A 161 -11.37 -20.52 -3.81
CA LEU A 161 -11.95 -21.68 -4.48
C LEU A 161 -12.02 -22.88 -3.55
N GLU A 162 -10.91 -23.21 -2.87
CA GLU A 162 -10.84 -24.30 -1.89
C GLU A 162 -11.94 -24.16 -0.81
N LYS A 163 -12.11 -22.96 -0.25
CA LYS A 163 -13.17 -22.69 0.73
C LYS A 163 -14.58 -22.85 0.19
N ARG A 164 -14.81 -22.67 -1.12
CA ARG A 164 -16.12 -22.86 -1.76
C ARG A 164 -16.38 -24.33 -2.07
N SER A 165 -15.34 -25.13 -2.29
CA SER A 165 -15.47 -26.57 -2.56
C SER A 165 -15.65 -27.43 -1.30
N LEU A 166 -15.33 -26.91 -0.11
CA LEU A 166 -15.51 -27.65 1.14
C LEU A 166 -17.00 -27.71 1.57
N PRO A 167 -17.53 -28.89 1.95
CA PRO A 167 -18.86 -28.99 2.52
C PRO A 167 -18.98 -28.23 3.86
N PRO A 168 -20.17 -27.72 4.23
CA PRO A 168 -20.36 -26.84 5.40
C PRO A 168 -19.87 -27.38 6.76
N ASN A 169 -19.71 -28.70 6.91
CA ASN A 169 -19.35 -29.38 8.16
C ASN A 169 -17.99 -30.08 8.14
N PHE A 170 -17.10 -29.80 7.17
CA PHE A 170 -15.77 -30.43 7.17
C PHE A 170 -14.86 -29.75 8.21
N PRO A 171 -14.44 -30.42 9.31
CA PRO A 171 -13.51 -29.83 10.25
C PRO A 171 -12.16 -29.65 9.54
N MET A 172 -11.68 -28.42 9.42
CA MET A 172 -10.29 -28.19 9.04
C MET A 172 -9.45 -28.45 10.28
N ASP A 173 -8.72 -29.56 10.26
CA ASP A 173 -7.76 -29.90 11.31
C ASP A 173 -6.72 -28.76 11.40
N PRO A 174 -6.52 -28.14 12.58
CA PRO A 174 -5.46 -27.17 12.75
C PRO A 174 -4.14 -27.94 12.70
N LEU A 175 -3.55 -28.05 11.51
CA LEU A 175 -2.18 -28.57 11.36
C LEU A 175 -1.24 -27.75 12.26
N GLY A 176 -0.91 -28.29 13.43
CA GLY A 176 0.11 -27.73 14.33
C GLY A 176 -0.10 -27.80 15.85
N GLU A 177 -1.08 -28.51 16.41
CA GLU A 177 -1.01 -28.92 17.82
C GLU A 177 -0.65 -30.41 17.90
N GLU A 178 0.65 -30.71 17.91
CA GLU A 178 1.09 -31.99 18.45
C GLU A 178 0.69 -32.03 19.93
N THR A 179 -0.37 -32.80 20.21
CA THR A 179 -0.77 -33.13 21.56
C THR A 179 0.29 -34.07 22.14
N PHE A 180 1.19 -33.51 22.94
CA PHE A 180 2.08 -34.32 23.76
C PHE A 180 1.23 -35.19 24.71
N PRO A 181 1.43 -36.51 24.73
CA PRO A 181 0.72 -37.36 25.68
C PRO A 181 1.21 -37.03 27.09
N SER A 182 0.35 -36.39 27.89
CA SER A 182 0.52 -36.30 29.33
C SER A 182 0.34 -37.71 29.90
N ASN A 183 1.44 -38.39 30.21
CA ASN A 183 1.41 -39.62 30.99
C ASN A 183 0.84 -39.34 32.38
N HIS A 184 -0.46 -39.57 32.54
CA HIS A 184 -1.04 -39.79 33.86
C HIS A 184 -0.67 -41.19 34.32
N LEU A 185 0.29 -41.28 35.24
CA LEU A 185 0.48 -42.48 36.07
C LEU A 185 -0.66 -42.54 37.10
N PRO A 186 -1.26 -43.72 37.33
CA PRO A 186 -2.32 -43.86 38.31
C PRO A 186 -1.81 -43.94 39.75
N LYS A 187 -2.50 -43.16 40.60
CA LYS A 187 -2.54 -43.06 42.07
C LYS A 187 -1.43 -42.25 42.75
#